data_AF-A0A3L7XLL7-F1
#
_entry.id   AF-A0A3L7XLL7-F1
#
_cell.length_a   1.000
_cell.length_b   1.000
_cell.length_c   1.000
_cell.angle_alpha   90.00
_cell.angle_beta   90.00
_cell.angle_gamma   90.00
#
_symmetry.space_group_name_H-M   'P 1'
#
loop_
_entity.id
_entity.type
_entity.pdbx_description
1 polymer ?
#
loop_
_entity_poly.entity_id
_entity_poly.type
_entity_poly.pdbx_seq_one_letter_code
_entity_poly.pdbx_strand_id
1 'polypeptide(L)'
;MTARAWIQVIPEAEATGELQALYAQEFDAEKQGTDNILAVHSLNPATLRAHADLYHTVMHAQSPLRRSEREMVALVVSAINKCRY
;
A
#
# COMPACT_ATOMS: atom_id res chain seq x y z
N MET A 1 3.32 -0.38 -20.68
CA MET A 1 3.01 -0.33 -19.23
C MET A 1 4.32 -0.19 -18.50
N THR A 2 4.50 0.87 -17.72
CA THR A 2 5.68 1.03 -16.87
C THR A 2 5.59 -0.01 -15.76
N ALA A 3 6.64 -0.80 -15.55
CA ALA A 3 6.66 -1.82 -14.51
C ALA A 3 6.50 -1.16 -13.13
N ARG A 4 5.52 -1.62 -12.33
CA ARG A 4 5.25 -1.12 -10.96
C ARG A 4 6.37 -1.47 -9.98
N ALA A 5 7.06 -2.60 -10.20
CA ALA A 5 8.14 -3.13 -9.36
C ALA A 5 9.09 -4.00 -10.19
N TRP A 6 10.18 -4.47 -9.55
CA TRP A 6 11.15 -5.40 -10.14
C TRP A 6 10.69 -6.87 -10.16
N ILE A 7 9.57 -7.17 -9.51
CA ILE A 7 8.94 -8.49 -9.49
C ILE A 7 7.67 -8.48 -10.34
N GLN A 8 7.17 -9.67 -10.67
CA GLN A 8 5.84 -9.79 -11.27
C GLN A 8 4.78 -9.26 -10.31
N VAL A 9 3.86 -8.48 -10.84
CA VAL A 9 2.70 -7.95 -10.11
C VAL A 9 1.46 -8.36 -10.88
N ILE A 10 0.54 -9.07 -10.22
CA ILE A 10 -0.73 -9.47 -10.84
C ILE A 10 -1.61 -8.23 -10.96
N PRO A 11 -2.01 -7.81 -12.18
CA PRO A 11 -2.85 -6.65 -12.38
C PRO A 11 -4.26 -6.89 -11.83
N GLU A 12 -4.96 -5.81 -11.49
CA GLU A 12 -6.28 -5.86 -10.86
C GLU A 12 -7.30 -6.63 -11.71
N ALA A 13 -7.19 -6.56 -13.05
CA ALA A 13 -8.05 -7.28 -13.99
C ALA A 13 -7.85 -8.80 -14.01
N GLU A 14 -6.70 -9.28 -13.55
CA GLU A 14 -6.35 -10.72 -13.50
C GLU A 14 -6.43 -11.28 -12.07
N ALA A 15 -6.64 -10.42 -11.07
CA ALA A 15 -6.77 -10.82 -9.68
C ALA A 15 -8.04 -11.64 -9.48
N THR A 16 -7.92 -12.74 -8.74
CA THR A 16 -9.03 -13.63 -8.39
C THR A 16 -9.03 -13.93 -6.90
N GLY A 17 -10.17 -14.41 -6.39
CA GLY A 17 -10.31 -14.85 -5.00
C GLY A 17 -9.96 -13.76 -3.99
N GLU A 18 -9.11 -14.10 -3.02
CA GLU A 18 -8.70 -13.21 -1.94
C GLU A 18 -8.01 -11.93 -2.45
N LEU A 19 -7.14 -12.05 -3.45
CA LEU A 19 -6.41 -10.90 -3.99
C LEU A 19 -7.37 -9.88 -4.61
N GLN A 20 -8.38 -10.35 -5.34
CA GLN A 20 -9.40 -9.49 -5.94
C GLN A 20 -10.17 -8.70 -4.89
N ALA A 21 -10.57 -9.37 -3.80
CA ALA A 21 -11.27 -8.73 -2.69
C ALA A 21 -10.41 -7.66 -2.01
N LEU A 22 -9.11 -7.96 -1.79
CA LEU A 22 -8.17 -7.01 -1.20
C LEU A 22 -7.91 -5.80 -2.11
N TYR A 23 -7.77 -6.00 -3.43
CA TYR A 23 -7.65 -4.89 -4.38
C TYR A 23 -8.90 -4.01 -4.43
N ALA A 24 -10.10 -4.59 -4.37
CA ALA A 24 -11.34 -3.83 -4.30
C ALA A 24 -11.45 -3.03 -2.98
N GLN A 25 -10.99 -3.61 -1.87
CA GLN A 25 -10.99 -2.96 -0.56
C GLN A 25 -10.02 -1.76 -0.52
N GLU A 26 -8.82 -1.93 -1.06
CA GLU A 26 -7.75 -0.92 -1.04
C GLU A 26 -7.72 -0.08 -2.33
N PHE A 27 -8.85 0.03 -3.03
CA PHE A 27 -8.95 0.79 -4.27
C PHE A 27 -8.96 2.30 -3.97
N ASP A 28 -8.01 3.03 -4.54
CA ASP A 28 -7.94 4.49 -4.48
C ASP A 28 -8.63 5.08 -5.72
N ALA A 29 -9.75 5.78 -5.50
CA ALA A 29 -10.54 6.38 -6.57
C ALA A 29 -9.83 7.55 -7.26
N GLU A 30 -8.97 8.28 -6.56
CA GLU A 30 -8.21 9.39 -7.13
C GLU A 30 -7.13 8.87 -8.08
N LYS A 31 -6.49 7.75 -7.71
CA LYS A 31 -5.46 7.08 -8.52
C LYS A 31 -6.02 6.07 -9.52
N GLN A 32 -7.32 5.80 -9.45
CA GLN A 32 -8.03 4.78 -10.24
C GLN A 32 -7.35 3.39 -10.15
N GLY A 33 -6.95 2.98 -8.95
CA GLY A 33 -6.28 1.70 -8.74
C GLY A 33 -5.78 1.49 -7.32
N THR A 34 -5.18 0.33 -7.07
CA THR A 34 -4.49 0.06 -5.80
C THR A 34 -3.08 0.64 -5.85
N ASP A 35 -2.63 1.27 -4.76
CA ASP A 35 -1.29 1.80 -4.64
C ASP A 35 -0.21 0.74 -4.92
N ASN A 36 0.88 1.10 -5.60
CA ASN A 36 1.90 0.12 -5.97
C ASN A 36 2.51 -0.58 -4.74
N ILE A 37 2.58 0.10 -3.59
CA ILE A 37 3.08 -0.46 -2.32
C ILE A 37 2.20 -1.60 -1.78
N LEU A 38 0.91 -1.63 -2.12
CA LEU A 38 0.01 -2.73 -1.80
C LEU A 38 -0.01 -3.74 -2.96
N ALA A 39 -0.01 -3.29 -4.21
CA ALA A 39 -0.01 -4.16 -5.38
C ALA A 39 1.25 -5.05 -5.48
N VAL A 40 2.40 -4.60 -4.97
CA VAL A 40 3.63 -5.40 -4.94
C VAL A 40 3.47 -6.70 -4.11
N HIS A 41 2.49 -6.75 -3.20
CA HIS A 41 2.16 -7.95 -2.42
C HIS A 41 1.27 -8.96 -3.17
N SER A 42 0.96 -8.73 -4.45
CA SER A 42 0.03 -9.57 -5.22
C SER A 42 0.37 -11.06 -5.30
N LEU A 43 1.66 -11.41 -5.24
CA LEU A 43 2.11 -12.80 -5.23
C LEU A 43 1.88 -13.51 -3.88
N ASN A 44 1.55 -12.75 -2.82
CA ASN A 44 1.22 -13.28 -1.49
C ASN A 44 0.15 -12.40 -0.80
N PRO A 45 -1.15 -12.63 -1.08
CA PRO A 45 -2.25 -11.80 -0.59
C PRO A 45 -2.32 -11.63 0.93
N ALA A 46 -1.88 -12.62 1.70
CA ALA A 46 -1.82 -12.51 3.16
C ALA A 46 -0.89 -11.37 3.62
N THR A 47 0.19 -11.11 2.88
CA THR A 47 1.10 -10.00 3.18
C THR A 47 0.51 -8.63 2.80
N LEU A 48 -0.35 -8.57 1.78
CA LEU A 48 -1.07 -7.35 1.43
C LEU A 48 -2.01 -6.97 2.58
N ARG A 49 -2.83 -7.92 3.05
CA ARG A 49 -3.74 -7.69 4.19
C ARG A 49 -2.97 -7.22 5.42
N ALA A 50 -1.91 -7.94 5.80
CA ALA A 50 -1.11 -7.58 6.96
C ALA A 50 -0.49 -6.18 6.86
N HIS A 51 -0.04 -5.78 5.66
CA HIS A 51 0.47 -4.42 5.42
C HIS A 51 -0.65 -3.40 5.57
N ALA A 52 -1.78 -3.58 4.89
CA ALA A 52 -2.92 -2.66 4.95
C ALA A 52 -3.41 -2.48 6.40
N ASP A 53 -3.60 -3.58 7.14
CA ASP A 53 -4.03 -3.55 8.54
C ASP A 53 -3.08 -2.73 9.42
N LEU A 54 -1.76 -2.97 9.29
CA LEU A 54 -0.75 -2.22 10.02
C LEU A 54 -0.76 -0.73 9.63
N TYR A 55 -0.81 -0.44 8.32
CA TYR A 55 -0.78 0.93 7.81
C TYR A 55 -2.00 1.72 8.29
N HIS A 56 -3.21 1.16 8.17
CA HIS A 56 -4.44 1.81 8.67
C HIS A 56 -4.40 2.02 10.17
N THR A 57 -3.92 1.04 10.94
CA THR A 57 -3.77 1.17 12.39
C THR A 57 -2.81 2.29 12.77
N VAL A 58 -1.65 2.37 12.11
CA VAL A 58 -0.61 3.35 12.45
C VAL A 58 -0.95 4.74 11.92
N MET A 59 -1.46 4.86 10.69
CA MET A 59 -1.61 6.14 9.97
C MET A 59 -3.00 6.75 10.05
N HIS A 60 -4.07 5.94 10.21
CA HIS A 60 -5.45 6.41 10.10
C HIS A 60 -6.26 6.25 11.39
N ALA A 61 -6.00 5.23 12.20
CA ALA A 61 -6.70 5.04 13.47
C ALA A 61 -6.38 6.15 14.49
N GLN A 62 -7.17 6.16 15.58
CA GLN A 62 -7.00 7.10 16.68
C GLN A 62 -5.58 7.01 17.26
N SER A 63 -4.96 8.17 17.43
CA SER A 63 -3.58 8.29 17.91
C SER A 63 -3.43 9.60 18.70
N PRO A 64 -2.52 9.66 19.69
CA PRO A 64 -2.14 10.93 20.30
C PRO A 64 -1.41 11.87 19.32
N LEU A 65 -0.93 11.34 18.18
CA LEU A 65 -0.31 12.13 17.13
C LEU A 65 -1.32 12.48 16.03
N ARG A 66 -1.23 13.70 15.53
CA ARG A 66 -1.96 14.14 14.34
C ARG A 66 -1.48 13.35 13.12
N ARG A 67 -2.33 13.23 12.11
CA ARG A 67 -1.96 12.59 10.83
C ARG A 67 -0.71 13.25 10.22
N SER A 68 -0.64 14.58 10.20
CA SER A 68 0.54 15.30 9.69
C SER A 68 1.82 15.00 10.45
N GLU A 69 1.78 14.74 11.77
CA GLU A 69 2.95 14.36 12.56
C GLU A 69 3.46 12.97 12.18
N ARG A 70 2.53 12.03 11.95
CA ARG A 70 2.86 10.69 11.46
C ARG A 70 3.49 10.74 10.07
N GLU A 71 2.93 11.54 9.16
CA GLU A 71 3.50 11.76 7.82
C GLU A 71 4.87 12.44 7.87
N MET A 72 5.09 13.39 8.79
CA MET A 72 6.42 14.01 8.96
C MET A 72 7.47 12.99 9.37
N VAL A 73 7.14 12.06 10.29
CA VAL A 73 8.05 10.96 10.66
C VAL A 73 8.33 10.07 9.45
N ALA A 74 7.29 9.67 8.71
CA ALA A 74 7.43 8.86 7.49
C ALA A 74 8.36 9.53 6.47
N LEU A 75 8.15 10.83 6.20
CA LEU A 75 8.98 11.61 5.27
C LEU A 75 10.45 11.67 5.70
N VAL A 76 10.73 11.98 6.97
CA VAL A 76 12.10 12.07 7.48
C VAL A 76 12.80 10.71 7.41
N VAL A 77 12.13 9.63 7.81
CA VAL A 77 12.68 8.27 7.73
C VAL A 77 12.97 7.88 6.29
N SER A 78 12.05 8.14 5.36
CA SER A 78 12.23 7.88 3.93
C SER A 78 13.39 8.68 3.34
N ALA A 79 13.54 9.96 3.71
CA ALA A 79 14.64 10.81 3.25
C ALA A 79 16.00 10.30 3.73
N ILE A 80 16.10 9.91 5.02
CA ILE A 80 17.32 9.31 5.59
C ILE A 80 17.69 8.02 4.86
N ASN A 81 16.69 7.18 4.58
CA ASN A 81 16.89 5.89 3.90
C ASN A 81 16.99 6.01 2.37
N LYS A 82 16.88 7.23 1.82
CA LYS A 82 16.86 7.48 0.37
C LYS A 82 15.80 6.65 -0.36
N CYS A 83 14.65 6.41 0.30
CA CYS A 83 13.52 5.71 -0.29
C CYS A 83 12.82 6.66 -1.27
N ARG A 84 12.83 6.31 -2.56
CA ARG A 84 12.31 7.16 -3.65
C ARG A 84 10.81 7.04 -3.87
N TYR A 85 10.26 5.86 -3.63
CA TYR A 85 8.83 5.60 -3.78
C TYR A 85 8.04 6.58 -2.91
#